data_AF-A0A535BFX6-F1
#
_entry.id   AF-A0A535BFX6-F1
#
_cell.length_a   1.000
_cell.length_b   1.000
_cell.length_c   1.000
_cell.angle_alpha   90.00
_cell.angle_beta   90.00
_cell.angle_gamma   90.00
#
_symmetry.space_group_name_H-M   'P 1'
#
loop_
_entity.id
_entity.type
_entity.pdbx_description
1 polymer ?
#
loop_
_entity_poly.entity_id
_entity_poly.type
_entity_poly.pdbx_seq_one_letter_code
_entity_poly.pdbx_strand_id
1 'polypeptide(L)'
;MSDSGLAAHLVGADTAGIASDSRERGALIEAFVAMELVKQSGWAKSRVAIHHYRSAPGTEVDIVIERADRRLVGIEVKTAATIDSRDANGLRSLADATG
;
A
#
# COMPACT_ATOMS: atom_id res chain seq x y z
N MET A 1 -5.90 -11.32 -0.91
CA MET A 1 -4.63 -11.13 -0.21
C MET A 1 -3.64 -12.15 -0.74
N SER A 2 -2.53 -11.70 -1.29
CA SER A 2 -1.51 -12.55 -1.92
C SER A 2 -0.20 -12.48 -1.16
N ASP A 3 0.46 -13.62 -1.02
CA ASP A 3 1.84 -13.71 -0.56
C ASP A 3 2.78 -13.18 -1.66
N SER A 4 3.60 -12.18 -1.35
CA SER A 4 4.50 -11.55 -2.31
C SER A 4 5.66 -12.46 -2.73
N GLY A 5 6.10 -13.38 -1.87
CA GLY A 5 7.15 -14.35 -2.19
C GLY A 5 6.66 -15.42 -3.18
N LEU A 6 5.44 -15.92 -2.96
CA LEU A 6 4.79 -16.82 -3.91
C LEU A 6 4.50 -16.11 -5.25
N ALA A 7 4.04 -14.86 -5.21
CA ALA A 7 3.83 -14.07 -6.42
C ALA A 7 5.13 -13.90 -7.20
N ALA A 8 6.22 -13.51 -6.53
CA ALA A 8 7.56 -13.39 -7.13
C ALA A 8 8.01 -14.72 -7.76
N HIS A 9 7.82 -15.84 -7.05
CA HIS A 9 8.17 -17.16 -7.57
C HIS A 9 7.39 -17.52 -8.85
N LEU A 10 6.08 -17.27 -8.87
CA LEU A 10 5.20 -17.64 -9.99
C LEU A 10 5.46 -16.82 -11.25
N VAL A 11 5.89 -15.56 -11.12
CA VAL A 11 6.25 -14.71 -12.26
C VAL A 11 7.71 -14.86 -12.68
N GLY A 12 8.49 -15.69 -11.97
CA GLY A 12 9.90 -15.90 -12.24
C GLY A 12 10.78 -14.69 -11.86
N ALA A 13 10.32 -13.88 -10.91
CA ALA A 13 11.06 -12.73 -10.41
C ALA A 13 12.30 -13.21 -9.64
N ASP A 14 13.48 -13.02 -10.23
CA ASP A 14 14.74 -13.13 -9.52
C ASP A 14 15.24 -11.76 -9.06
N THR A 15 16.37 -11.72 -8.35
CA THR A 15 16.94 -10.47 -7.84
C THR A 15 17.29 -9.48 -8.95
N ALA A 16 17.69 -9.95 -10.13
CA ALA A 16 18.03 -9.10 -11.26
C ALA A 16 16.76 -8.55 -11.94
N GLY A 17 15.74 -9.37 -12.09
CA GLY A 17 14.41 -8.98 -12.59
C GLY A 17 13.78 -7.92 -11.71
N ILE A 18 13.72 -8.17 -10.40
CA ILE A 18 13.18 -7.20 -9.43
C ILE A 18 13.99 -5.90 -9.43
N ALA A 19 15.31 -5.95 -9.59
CA ALA A 19 16.14 -4.73 -9.66
C ALA A 19 15.90 -3.91 -10.94
N SER A 20 15.63 -4.57 -12.06
CA SER A 20 15.50 -3.93 -13.37
C SER A 20 14.08 -3.46 -13.70
N ASP A 21 13.04 -4.15 -13.23
CA ASP A 21 11.64 -3.76 -13.43
C ASP A 21 11.07 -3.02 -12.21
N SER A 22 10.92 -1.70 -12.33
CA SER A 22 10.36 -0.86 -11.27
C SER A 22 8.89 -1.16 -10.96
N ARG A 23 8.13 -1.66 -11.94
CA ARG A 23 6.70 -1.88 -11.82
C ARG A 23 6.43 -3.19 -11.09
N GLU A 24 7.15 -4.25 -11.46
CA GLU A 24 7.11 -5.53 -10.75
C GLU A 24 7.58 -5.37 -9.31
N ARG A 25 8.71 -4.69 -9.10
CA ARG A 25 9.22 -4.37 -7.75
C ARG A 25 8.19 -3.59 -6.92
N GLY A 26 7.54 -2.60 -7.54
CA GLY A 26 6.46 -1.84 -6.90
C GLY A 26 5.35 -2.74 -6.38
N ALA A 27 4.76 -3.53 -7.27
CA ALA A 27 3.65 -4.43 -6.94
C ALA A 27 4.00 -5.44 -5.85
N LEU A 28 5.22 -6.02 -5.89
CA LEU A 28 5.68 -6.97 -4.87
C LEU A 28 5.85 -6.32 -3.48
N ILE A 29 6.38 -5.09 -3.44
CA ILE A 29 6.57 -4.35 -2.19
C ILE A 29 5.24 -3.85 -1.63
N GLU A 30 4.34 -3.35 -2.49
CA GLU A 30 2.96 -3.00 -2.10
C GLU A 30 2.23 -4.20 -1.47
N ALA A 31 2.28 -5.36 -2.14
CA ALA A 31 1.69 -6.59 -1.64
C ALA A 31 2.31 -7.04 -0.30
N PHE A 32 3.64 -6.96 -0.19
CA PHE A 32 4.35 -7.28 1.05
C PHE A 32 3.88 -6.39 2.21
N VAL A 33 3.90 -5.06 2.03
CA VAL A 33 3.48 -4.09 3.05
C VAL A 33 2.02 -4.33 3.46
N ALA A 34 1.12 -4.52 2.50
CA ALA A 34 -0.28 -4.79 2.79
C ALA A 34 -0.45 -6.06 3.65
N MET A 35 0.26 -7.14 3.32
CA MET A 35 0.20 -8.39 4.09
C MET A 35 0.82 -8.26 5.49
N GLU A 36 1.91 -7.50 5.65
CA GLU A 36 2.47 -7.22 6.97
C GLU A 36 1.48 -6.45 7.84
N LEU A 37 0.81 -5.44 7.29
CA LEU A 37 -0.21 -4.67 8.03
C LEU A 37 -1.41 -5.54 8.42
N VAL A 38 -1.85 -6.45 7.54
CA VAL A 38 -2.92 -7.40 7.87
C VAL A 38 -2.51 -8.31 9.03
N LYS A 39 -1.31 -8.90 8.98
CA LYS A 39 -0.82 -9.74 10.07
C LYS A 39 -0.74 -8.94 11.38
N GLN A 40 -0.22 -7.73 11.31
CA GLN A 40 -0.11 -6.84 12.46
C GLN A 40 -1.47 -6.40 13.03
N SER A 41 -2.49 -6.26 12.17
CA SER A 41 -3.85 -5.96 12.63
C SER A 41 -4.42 -7.04 13.55
N GLY A 42 -4.01 -8.30 13.37
CA GLY A 42 -4.48 -9.44 14.18
C GLY A 42 -4.04 -9.40 15.64
N TRP A 43 -2.95 -8.69 15.96
CA TRP A 43 -2.45 -8.51 17.33
C TRP A 43 -2.34 -7.04 17.75
N ALA A 44 -2.95 -6.13 16.99
CA ALA A 44 -2.94 -4.72 17.32
C ALA A 44 -3.68 -4.47 18.64
N LYS A 45 -3.15 -3.56 19.47
CA LYS A 45 -3.77 -3.17 20.76
C LYS A 45 -5.17 -2.55 20.59
N SER A 46 -5.43 -1.96 19.43
CA SER A 46 -6.73 -1.39 19.06
C SER A 46 -7.24 -2.07 17.80
N ARG A 47 -8.56 -2.30 17.73
CA ARG A 47 -9.20 -2.79 16.50
C ARG A 47 -8.96 -1.78 15.38
N VAL A 48 -8.48 -2.30 14.25
CA VAL A 48 -8.28 -1.56 13.00
C VAL A 48 -8.96 -2.30 11.86
N ALA A 49 -9.44 -1.56 10.88
CA ALA A 49 -9.90 -2.09 9.60
C ALA A 49 -8.96 -1.58 8.50
N ILE A 50 -8.70 -2.42 7.50
CA ILE A 50 -7.78 -2.13 6.40
C ILE A 50 -8.60 -2.09 5.10
N HIS A 51 -8.43 -1.02 4.34
CA HIS A 51 -9.16 -0.70 3.11
C HIS A 51 -8.19 -0.25 2.01
N HIS A 52 -8.71 -0.10 0.79
CA HIS A 52 -8.07 0.67 -0.28
C HIS A 52 -8.94 1.90 -0.59
N TYR A 53 -8.34 2.95 -1.13
CA TYR A 53 -9.09 4.13 -1.57
C TYR A 53 -8.91 4.36 -3.07
N ARG A 54 -10.02 4.69 -3.73
CA ARG A 54 -10.06 5.13 -5.12
C ARG A 54 -11.10 6.23 -5.27
N SER A 55 -10.68 7.37 -5.80
CA SER A 55 -11.56 8.51 -6.08
C SER A 55 -12.19 8.40 -7.49
N ALA A 56 -13.29 9.13 -7.72
CA ALA A 56 -13.91 9.20 -9.05
C ALA A 56 -12.97 9.77 -10.15
N PRO A 57 -12.11 10.78 -9.86
CA PRO A 57 -11.04 11.19 -10.77
C PRO A 57 -9.96 10.13 -11.05
N GLY A 58 -9.98 8.98 -10.35
CA GLY A 58 -9.02 7.90 -10.53
C GLY A 58 -7.76 8.00 -9.66
N THR A 59 -7.74 8.87 -8.66
CA THR A 59 -6.64 8.93 -7.68
C THR A 59 -6.79 7.79 -6.67
N GLU A 60 -5.67 7.22 -6.22
CA GLU A 60 -5.65 6.03 -5.36
C GLU A 60 -4.79 6.26 -4.13
N VAL A 61 -5.07 5.51 -3.07
CA VAL A 61 -4.15 5.30 -1.94
C VAL A 61 -4.08 3.80 -1.69
N ASP A 62 -2.86 3.26 -1.65
CA ASP A 62 -2.61 1.81 -1.59
C ASP A 62 -3.33 1.17 -0.40
N ILE A 63 -3.19 1.76 0.78
CA ILE A 63 -3.76 1.25 2.04
C ILE A 63 -4.38 2.40 2.83
N VAL A 64 -5.58 2.17 3.36
CA VAL A 64 -6.23 3.03 4.36
C VAL A 64 -6.51 2.22 5.61
N ILE A 65 -6.00 2.67 6.75
CA ILE A 65 -6.28 2.08 8.06
C ILE A 65 -7.34 2.94 8.76
N GLU A 66 -8.48 2.34 9.09
CA GLU A 66 -9.49 2.93 9.95
C GLU A 66 -9.35 2.39 11.37
N ARG A 67 -9.27 3.29 12.35
CA ARG A 67 -9.26 2.94 13.78
C ARG A 67 -10.68 2.89 14.32
N ALA A 68 -10.86 2.24 15.47
CA ALA A 68 -12.15 2.18 16.17
C ALA A 68 -12.78 3.56 16.50
N ASP A 69 -11.97 4.62 16.58
CA ASP A 69 -12.42 6.01 16.77
C ASP A 69 -12.66 6.77 15.46
N ARG A 70 -12.76 6.05 14.33
CA ARG A 70 -13.00 6.56 12.97
C ARG A 70 -11.90 7.45 12.40
N ARG A 71 -10.74 7.53 13.06
CA ARG A 71 -9.57 8.17 12.45
C ARG A 71 -9.00 7.31 11.34
N LEU A 72 -8.67 7.96 10.22
CA LEU A 72 -8.08 7.34 9.06
C LEU A 72 -6.58 7.62 9.00
N VAL A 73 -5.82 6.63 8.54
CA VAL A 73 -4.40 6.76 8.19
C VAL A 73 -4.23 6.23 6.77
N GLY A 74 -3.90 7.11 5.83
CA GLY A 74 -3.51 6.71 4.49
C GLY A 74 -2.02 6.33 4.45
N ILE A 75 -1.70 5.26 3.74
CA ILE A 75 -0.35 4.76 3.54
C ILE A 75 -0.14 4.58 2.04
N GLU A 76 0.89 5.24 1.53
CA GLU A 76 1.36 5.13 0.15
C GLU A 76 2.71 4.41 0.16
N VAL A 77 2.86 3.37 -0.67
CA VAL A 77 4.06 2.57 -0.76
C VAL A 77 4.84 3.00 -2.00
N LYS A 78 6.13 3.34 -1.84
CA LYS A 78 7.01 3.71 -2.94
C LYS A 78 8.32 2.96 -2.85
N THR A 79 8.80 2.49 -3.99
CA THR A 79 10.11 1.83 -4.13
C THR A 79 11.20 2.80 -4.62
N ALA A 80 10.82 4.05 -4.88
CA ALA A 80 11.74 5.11 -5.30
C ALA A 80 12.58 5.60 -4.10
N ALA A 81 13.83 6.00 -4.39
CA ALA A 81 14.73 6.56 -3.38
C ALA A 81 14.37 8.01 -2.98
N THR A 82 13.64 8.71 -3.83
CA THR A 82 13.19 10.08 -3.61
C THR A 82 11.68 10.14 -3.73
N ILE A 83 11.04 10.84 -2.80
CA ILE A 83 9.61 11.12 -2.80
C ILE A 83 9.40 12.57 -3.22
N ASP A 84 8.43 12.82 -4.09
CA ASP A 84 8.04 14.16 -4.49
C ASP A 84 6.58 14.50 -4.14
N SER A 85 6.19 15.75 -4.38
CA SER A 85 4.88 16.25 -3.98
C SER A 85 3.72 15.54 -4.68
N ARG A 86 3.94 14.94 -5.85
CA ARG A 86 2.91 14.24 -6.63
C ARG A 86 2.60 12.87 -6.04
N ASP A 87 3.56 12.23 -5.39
CA ASP A 87 3.34 10.95 -4.68
C ASP A 87 2.31 11.09 -3.55
N ALA A 88 2.16 12.29 -3.00
CA ALA A 88 1.17 12.58 -1.96
C ALA A 88 -0.21 12.98 -2.51
N ASN A 89 -0.43 13.01 -3.83
CA ASN A 89 -1.73 13.42 -4.41
C ASN A 89 -2.87 12.51 -3.97
N GLY A 90 -2.64 11.20 -3.90
CA GLY A 90 -3.61 10.25 -3.36
C GLY A 90 -4.00 10.55 -1.93
N LEU A 91 -3.00 10.78 -1.08
CA LEU A 91 -3.20 11.11 0.34
C LEU A 91 -3.96 12.44 0.51
N ARG A 92 -3.68 13.46 -0.30
CA ARG A 92 -4.44 14.72 -0.30
C ARG A 92 -5.89 14.50 -0.72
N SER A 93 -6.12 13.73 -1.79
CA SER A 93 -7.47 13.37 -2.25
C SER A 93 -8.25 12.62 -1.16
N LEU A 94 -7.60 11.72 -0.43
CA LEU A 94 -8.21 11.01 0.70
C LEU A 94 -8.58 11.98 1.83
N ALA A 95 -7.67 12.87 2.21
CA ALA A 95 -7.92 13.88 3.24
C ALA A 95 -9.11 14.78 2.84
N ASP A 96 -9.09 15.36 1.63
CA ASP A 96 -10.16 16.22 1.14
C ASP A 96 -11.52 15.51 1.11
N ALA A 97 -11.55 14.20 0.83
CA ALA A 97 -12.78 13.41 0.81
C ALA A 97 -13.30 13.02 2.20
N THR A 98 -12.48 13.12 3.25
CA THR A 98 -12.78 12.57 4.58
C THR A 98 -12.76 13.60 5.72
N GLY A 99 -12.29 14.82 5.46
CA GLY A 99 -12.33 15.97 6.38
C GLY A 99 -11.07 16.15 7.20
#